data_AF-A0AAJ5HVX0-F1
#
_entry.id   AF-A0AAJ5HVX0-F1
#
_cell.length_a   1.000
_cell.length_b   1.000
_cell.length_c   1.000
_cell.angle_alpha   90.00
_cell.angle_beta   90.00
_cell.angle_gamma   90.00
#
_symmetry.space_group_name_H-M   'P 1'
#
loop_
_entity.id
_entity.type
_entity.pdbx_description
1 polymer ?
#
loop_
_entity_poly.entity_id
_entity_poly.type
_entity_poly.pdbx_seq_one_letter_code
_entity_poly.pdbx_strand_id
1 'polypeptide(L)'
;MHDDYLTNPSTYMALEQLFLDAFIKTISEYNNQEEYTAPFYRTTYNNGQSFGDANPIFSARNAKRKKIIRIIIDEDENEISTAYKNTEHGVETIVFGGVSNLPELIAFLDNWTKQP
;
A
#
# COMPACT_ATOMS: atom_id res chain seq x y z
N MET A 1 3.57 16.41 -8.09
CA MET A 1 2.80 15.88 -9.25
C MET A 1 1.91 14.70 -8.85
N HIS A 2 1.55 14.59 -7.57
CA HIS A 2 0.45 13.73 -7.16
C HIS A 2 -0.54 14.45 -6.23
N ASP A 3 -0.40 15.76 -6.11
CA ASP A 3 -1.07 16.60 -5.11
C ASP A 3 -2.58 16.72 -5.37
N ASP A 4 -3.04 16.39 -6.58
CA ASP A 4 -4.45 16.39 -6.98
C ASP A 4 -5.11 15.00 -6.90
N TYR A 5 -4.48 14.01 -6.28
CA TYR A 5 -4.93 12.60 -6.29
C TYR A 5 -6.37 12.38 -5.78
N LEU A 6 -6.86 13.18 -4.83
CA LEU A 6 -8.25 13.10 -4.33
C LEU A 6 -9.29 13.60 -5.34
N THR A 7 -8.87 14.38 -6.33
CA THR A 7 -9.77 15.03 -7.31
C THR A 7 -9.51 14.58 -8.74
N ASN A 8 -8.36 13.97 -9.01
CA ASN A 8 -7.94 13.51 -10.32
C ASN A 8 -7.78 11.97 -10.33
N PRO A 9 -8.72 11.24 -10.95
CA PRO A 9 -8.67 9.78 -11.04
C PRO A 9 -7.39 9.25 -11.69
N SER A 10 -6.82 9.96 -12.66
CA SER A 10 -5.57 9.52 -13.31
C SER A 10 -4.38 9.62 -12.35
N THR A 11 -4.31 10.67 -11.55
CA THR A 11 -3.29 10.81 -10.50
C THR A 11 -3.45 9.72 -9.44
N TYR A 12 -4.69 9.43 -9.03
CA TYR A 12 -4.99 8.36 -8.07
C TYR A 12 -4.52 6.99 -8.59
N MET A 13 -4.91 6.64 -9.82
CA MET A 13 -4.50 5.37 -10.44
C MET A 13 -2.98 5.28 -10.60
N ALA A 14 -2.31 6.39 -10.91
CA ALA A 14 -0.84 6.42 -10.99
C ALA A 14 -0.18 6.13 -9.63
N LEU A 15 -0.76 6.60 -8.52
CA LEU A 15 -0.29 6.26 -7.17
C LEU A 15 -0.53 4.79 -6.83
N GLU A 16 -1.73 4.25 -7.10
CA GLU A 16 -2.00 2.81 -6.88
C GLU A 16 -1.02 1.95 -7.68
N GLN A 17 -0.77 2.30 -8.95
CA GLN A 17 0.14 1.57 -9.83
C GLN A 17 1.60 1.68 -9.35
N LEU A 18 2.04 2.85 -8.88
CA LEU A 18 3.39 3.07 -8.36
C LEU A 18 3.73 2.08 -7.23
N PHE A 19 2.84 1.95 -6.25
CA PHE A 19 3.04 1.01 -5.14
C PHE A 19 2.92 -0.45 -5.58
N LEU A 20 1.99 -0.76 -6.48
CA LEU A 20 1.83 -2.11 -7.02
C LEU A 20 3.08 -2.57 -7.79
N ASP A 21 3.64 -1.71 -8.64
CA ASP A 21 4.84 -2.00 -9.41
C ASP A 21 6.05 -2.22 -8.50
N ALA A 22 6.24 -1.34 -7.50
CA ALA A 22 7.30 -1.48 -6.51
C ALA A 22 7.18 -2.80 -5.73
N PHE A 23 5.96 -3.16 -5.33
CA PHE A 23 5.68 -4.41 -4.64
C PHE A 23 5.99 -5.64 -5.50
N ILE A 24 5.43 -5.70 -6.72
CA ILE A 24 5.61 -6.83 -7.65
C ILE A 24 7.08 -7.03 -7.96
N LYS A 25 7.81 -5.94 -8.26
CA LYS A 25 9.25 -5.98 -8.47
C LYS A 25 9.95 -6.66 -7.31
N THR A 26 9.68 -6.20 -6.09
CA THR A 26 10.36 -6.74 -4.90
C THR A 26 10.05 -8.23 -4.70
N ILE A 27 8.80 -8.66 -4.73
CA ILE A 27 8.44 -10.07 -4.47
C ILE A 27 8.90 -11.02 -5.60
N SER A 28 9.06 -10.51 -6.83
CA SER A 28 9.58 -11.30 -7.95
C SER A 28 11.06 -11.66 -7.76
N GLU A 29 11.84 -10.77 -7.13
CA GLU A 29 13.26 -11.02 -6.81
C GLU A 29 13.43 -12.14 -5.76
N TYR A 30 12.42 -12.38 -4.91
CA TYR A 30 12.45 -13.38 -3.84
C TYR A 30 11.72 -14.69 -4.16
N ASN A 31 11.15 -14.84 -5.36
CA ASN A 31 10.41 -16.02 -5.81
C ASN A 31 9.33 -16.52 -4.82
N ASN A 32 8.67 -15.59 -4.12
CA ASN A 32 7.66 -15.87 -3.08
C ASN A 32 6.30 -15.26 -3.41
N GLN A 33 6.05 -14.98 -4.70
CA GLN A 33 4.84 -14.30 -5.18
C GLN A 33 3.54 -15.01 -4.75
N GLU A 34 3.54 -16.34 -4.73
CA GLU A 34 2.38 -17.15 -4.33
C GLU A 34 1.96 -16.96 -2.87
N GLU A 35 2.85 -16.44 -2.02
CA GLU A 35 2.54 -16.17 -0.61
C GLU A 35 1.77 -14.86 -0.41
N TYR A 36 1.75 -14.00 -1.44
CA TYR A 36 1.23 -12.66 -1.36
C TYR A 36 -0.11 -12.48 -2.10
N THR A 37 -0.95 -11.61 -1.55
CA THR A 37 -2.15 -11.11 -2.21
C THR A 37 -2.11 -9.59 -2.18
N ALA A 38 -2.17 -8.96 -3.36
CA ALA A 38 -2.23 -7.51 -3.53
C ALA A 38 -3.11 -7.17 -4.77
N PRO A 39 -4.01 -6.17 -4.69
CA PRO A 39 -4.43 -5.48 -3.47
C PRO A 39 -5.17 -6.43 -2.50
N PHE A 40 -4.96 -6.29 -1.18
CA PHE A 40 -5.66 -7.11 -0.17
C PHE A 40 -7.01 -6.51 0.21
N TYR A 41 -7.04 -5.23 0.55
CA TYR A 41 -8.27 -4.47 0.71
C TYR A 41 -8.74 -3.96 -0.65
N ARG A 42 -10.03 -4.16 -0.93
CA ARG A 42 -10.68 -3.60 -2.11
C ARG A 42 -10.97 -2.13 -1.87
N THR A 43 -10.34 -1.27 -2.65
CA THR A 43 -10.55 0.18 -2.67
C THR A 43 -11.54 0.59 -3.77
N THR A 44 -12.34 -0.35 -4.27
CA THR A 44 -13.26 -0.14 -5.40
C THR A 44 -14.70 -0.50 -5.02
N TYR A 45 -15.65 0.25 -5.55
CA TYR A 45 -17.06 -0.12 -5.57
C TYR A 45 -17.30 -1.41 -6.38
N ASN A 46 -18.50 -1.99 -6.26
CA ASN A 46 -18.89 -3.21 -6.99
C ASN A 46 -18.84 -3.05 -8.52
N ASN A 47 -18.85 -1.81 -9.04
CA ASN A 47 -18.70 -1.49 -10.47
C ASN A 47 -17.22 -1.31 -10.89
N GLY A 48 -16.26 -1.53 -10.00
CA GLY A 48 -14.83 -1.38 -10.25
C GLY A 48 -14.29 0.05 -10.15
N GLN A 49 -15.14 1.04 -9.87
CA GLN A 49 -14.69 2.42 -9.67
C GLN A 49 -13.96 2.55 -8.32
N SER A 50 -12.77 3.17 -8.30
CA SER A 50 -12.04 3.43 -7.05
C SER A 50 -12.83 4.38 -6.14
N PHE A 51 -12.77 4.11 -4.84
CA PHE A 51 -13.39 4.90 -3.77
C PHE A 51 -12.69 6.26 -3.63
N GLY A 52 -11.40 6.34 -3.97
CA GLY A 52 -10.67 7.59 -4.17
C GLY A 52 -10.22 8.29 -2.89
N ASP A 53 -10.24 7.62 -1.74
CA ASP A 53 -9.91 8.20 -0.43
C ASP A 53 -8.46 7.95 0.00
N ALA A 54 -7.69 7.21 -0.80
CA ALA A 54 -6.33 6.76 -0.49
C ALA A 54 -6.21 6.05 0.87
N ASN A 55 -7.29 5.44 1.33
CA ASN A 55 -7.36 4.72 2.59
C ASN A 55 -7.89 3.29 2.39
N PRO A 56 -7.04 2.37 1.89
CA PRO A 56 -5.63 2.58 1.55
C PRO A 56 -5.40 2.97 0.07
N ILE A 57 -4.24 3.56 -0.24
CA ILE A 57 -3.74 3.64 -1.63
C ILE A 57 -3.12 2.31 -2.08
N PHE A 58 -2.63 1.51 -1.14
CA PHE A 58 -2.06 0.20 -1.41
C PHE A 58 -2.24 -0.72 -0.22
N SER A 59 -2.49 -2.01 -0.48
CA SER A 59 -2.48 -3.02 0.56
C SER A 59 -2.02 -4.37 0.05
N ALA A 60 -1.30 -5.11 0.90
CA ALA A 60 -0.89 -6.46 0.60
C ALA A 60 -0.95 -7.35 1.84
N ARG A 61 -1.13 -8.64 1.63
CA ARG A 61 -1.11 -9.66 2.68
C ARG A 61 -0.11 -10.74 2.32
N ASN A 62 0.71 -11.16 3.28
CA ASN A 62 1.43 -12.44 3.21
C ASN A 62 0.70 -13.46 4.09
N ALA A 63 0.09 -14.47 3.49
CA ALA A 63 -0.71 -15.45 4.22
C ALA A 63 0.14 -16.38 5.09
N LYS A 64 1.34 -16.75 4.61
CA LYS A 64 2.26 -17.65 5.30
C LYS A 64 2.85 -17.02 6.56
N ARG A 65 3.23 -15.76 6.47
CA ARG A 65 3.84 -14.96 7.54
C ARG A 65 2.82 -14.29 8.46
N LYS A 66 1.52 -14.41 8.15
CA LYS A 66 0.42 -13.76 8.90
C LYS A 66 0.69 -12.28 9.13
N LYS A 67 0.97 -11.56 8.04
CA LYS A 67 1.17 -10.11 8.08
C LYS A 67 0.44 -9.41 6.95
N ILE A 68 -0.03 -8.20 7.23
CA ILE A 68 -0.71 -7.31 6.30
C ILE A 68 0.01 -5.97 6.32
N ILE A 69 0.08 -5.30 5.17
CA ILE A 69 0.45 -3.90 5.06
C ILE A 69 -0.68 -3.13 4.41
N ARG A 70 -0.94 -1.93 4.92
CA ARG A 70 -1.73 -0.91 4.23
C ARG A 70 -0.96 0.41 4.24
N ILE A 71 -0.96 1.10 3.11
CA ILE A 71 -0.35 2.42 2.95
C ILE A 71 -1.49 3.41 2.75
N ILE A 72 -1.49 4.48 3.54
CA ILE A 72 -2.47 5.56 3.49
C ILE A 72 -1.73 6.83 3.11
N ILE A 73 -2.24 7.53 2.08
CA ILE A 73 -1.72 8.85 1.69
C ILE A 73 -2.67 9.91 2.21
N ASP A 74 -2.14 10.78 3.06
CA ASP A 74 -2.87 11.88 3.69
C ASP A 74 -2.22 13.21 3.27
N GLU A 75 -3.04 14.18 2.85
CA GLU A 75 -2.57 15.48 2.37
C GLU A 75 -1.96 16.36 3.47
N ASP A 76 -2.38 16.13 4.72
CA ASP A 76 -1.89 16.86 5.89
C ASP A 76 -0.62 16.24 6.50
N GLU A 77 -0.25 15.02 6.09
CA GLU A 77 0.92 14.31 6.60
C GLU A 77 2.19 14.67 5.82
N ASN A 78 3.23 15.06 6.54
CA ASN A 78 4.55 15.36 5.96
C ASN A 78 5.65 14.42 6.47
N GLU A 79 5.31 13.56 7.43
CA GLU A 79 6.20 12.58 8.04
C GLU A 79 5.59 11.19 7.91
N ILE A 80 6.47 10.18 7.88
CA ILE A 80 6.00 8.80 7.92
C ILE A 80 5.71 8.42 9.37
N SER A 81 4.52 7.87 9.59
CA SER A 81 4.16 7.23 10.84
C SER A 81 3.64 5.82 10.62
N THR A 82 3.76 4.98 11.65
CA THR A 82 3.33 3.58 11.60
C THR A 82 2.46 3.22 12.78
N ALA A 83 1.35 2.53 12.52
CA ALA A 83 0.53 1.89 13.54
C ALA A 83 0.44 0.38 13.31
N TYR A 84 0.18 -0.37 14.38
CA TYR A 84 0.05 -1.82 14.32
C TYR A 84 -1.28 -2.26 14.89
N LYS A 85 -1.92 -3.23 14.22
CA LYS A 85 -3.20 -3.79 14.63
C LYS A 85 -3.19 -5.30 14.50
N ASN A 86 -3.63 -5.99 15.55
CA ASN A 86 -3.87 -7.42 15.48
C ASN A 86 -5.20 -7.68 14.77
N THR A 87 -5.19 -8.58 13.79
CA THR A 87 -6.37 -9.01 13.02
C THR A 87 -6.48 -10.53 13.04
N GLU A 88 -7.62 -11.07 12.61
CA GLU A 88 -7.78 -12.52 12.41
C GLU A 88 -6.81 -13.10 11.37
N HIS A 89 -6.27 -12.26 10.49
CA HIS A 89 -5.37 -12.62 9.41
C HIS A 89 -3.89 -12.43 9.76
N GLY A 90 -3.58 -11.92 10.96
CA GLY A 90 -2.24 -11.61 11.42
C GLY A 90 -2.04 -10.17 11.87
N VAL A 91 -0.79 -9.72 11.90
CA VAL A 91 -0.45 -8.34 12.28
C VAL A 91 -0.55 -7.43 11.05
N GLU A 92 -1.42 -6.45 11.13
CA GLU A 92 -1.52 -5.37 10.16
C GLU A 92 -0.59 -4.22 10.56
N THR A 93 0.29 -3.85 9.64
CA THR A 93 1.13 -2.65 9.73
C THR A 93 0.55 -1.59 8.81
N ILE A 94 0.23 -0.45 9.41
CA ILE A 94 -0.45 0.67 8.79
C ILE A 94 0.59 1.76 8.67
N VAL A 95 0.85 2.21 7.44
CA VAL A 95 1.86 3.24 7.15
C VAL A 95 1.12 4.47 6.65
N PHE A 96 1.36 5.60 7.28
CA PHE A 96 0.85 6.91 6.88
C PHE A 96 1.99 7.75 6.32
N GLY A 97 1.68 8.62 5.37
CA GLY A 97 2.59 9.65 4.88
C GLY A 97 1.92 10.48 3.79
N GLY A 98 2.54 11.57 3.39
CA GLY A 98 2.08 12.40 2.29
C GLY A 98 2.69 12.02 0.95
N VAL A 99 2.25 12.71 -0.10
CA VAL A 99 2.84 12.64 -1.45
C VAL A 99 4.34 13.03 -1.43
N SER A 100 4.74 13.88 -0.50
CA SER A 100 6.15 14.25 -0.29
C SER A 100 7.02 13.07 0.19
N ASN A 101 6.41 12.02 0.75
CA ASN A 101 7.09 10.86 1.34
C ASN A 101 7.08 9.61 0.44
N LEU A 102 6.69 9.71 -0.84
CA LEU A 102 6.57 8.55 -1.72
C LEU A 102 7.85 7.68 -1.79
N PRO A 103 9.07 8.26 -1.93
CA PRO A 103 10.29 7.45 -1.94
C PRO A 103 10.48 6.64 -0.64
N GLU A 104 10.21 7.25 0.51
CA GLU A 104 10.37 6.63 1.81
C GLU A 104 9.29 5.58 2.08
N LEU A 105 8.05 5.80 1.62
CA LEU A 105 6.96 4.82 1.68
C LEU A 105 7.27 3.59 0.80
N ILE A 106 7.84 3.79 -0.38
CA ILE A 106 8.28 2.69 -1.26
C ILE A 106 9.43 1.91 -0.60
N ALA A 107 10.41 2.61 -0.01
CA ALA A 107 11.49 1.95 0.72
C ALA A 107 10.97 1.18 1.95
N PHE A 108 9.96 1.70 2.64
CA PHE A 108 9.30 0.98 3.72
C PHE A 108 8.63 -0.30 3.22
N LEU A 109 7.89 -0.21 2.11
CA LEU A 109 7.22 -1.36 1.50
C LEU A 109 8.22 -2.45 1.10
N ASP A 110 9.32 -2.07 0.46
CA ASP A 110 10.42 -2.97 0.11
C ASP A 110 10.96 -3.69 1.36
N ASN A 111 11.30 -2.95 2.41
CA ASN A 111 11.77 -3.53 3.68
C ASN A 111 10.73 -4.46 4.31
N TRP A 112 9.45 -4.08 4.29
CA TRP A 112 8.36 -4.89 4.86
C TRP A 112 8.23 -6.25 4.16
N THR A 113 8.40 -6.32 2.84
CA THR A 113 8.34 -7.60 2.11
C THR A 113 9.48 -8.56 2.49
N LYS A 114 10.63 -8.02 2.88
CA LYS A 114 11.84 -8.77 3.26
C LYS A 114 11.80 -9.28 4.69
N GLN A 115 10.99 -8.67 5.55
CA GLN A 115 10.82 -9.13 6.93
C GLN A 115 10.29 -10.58 6.96
N PRO A 116 10.77 -11.41 7.89
CA PRO A 116 10.40 -12.82 7.99
C PRO A 116 8.92 -13.05 8.25
#